data_AF-A0A819RSQ8-F1
#
_entry.id   AF-A0A819RSQ8-F1
#
_cell.length_a   1.000
_cell.length_b   1.000
_cell.length_c   1.000
_cell.angle_alpha   90.00
_cell.angle_beta   90.00
_cell.angle_gamma   90.00
#
_symmetry.space_group_name_H-M   'P 1'
#
loop_
_entity.id
_entity.type
_entity.pdbx_description
1 polymer ?
#
loop_
_entity_poly.entity_id
_entity_poly.type
_entity_poly.pdbx_seq_one_letter_code
_entity_poly.pdbx_strand_id
1 'polypeptide(L)'
;NVIPTDSDTTDQNMMTYKMLFIVNGSLSMSSGKIAAQVAHAAVDLYQKILDQRLMAVNFWRISGQRKIVVRGDSAEELLDIEQRVSINKSVVKSIIRDAGRTEIASGSITCLGLFGTDSQLDPITGHLKLMNDCLKCSGTNIQQQKSRKTKQDMETQLPSPPTNSNDTSNTQ
;
A
#
# COMPACT_ATOMS: atom_id res chain seq x y z
N ASN A 1 -33.90 -45.62 3.85
CA ASN A 1 -34.25 -44.22 4.18
C ASN A 1 -34.03 -43.96 5.65
N VAL A 2 -32.81 -43.56 6.00
CA VAL A 2 -32.53 -42.87 7.26
C VAL A 2 -31.83 -41.59 6.83
N ILE A 3 -32.55 -40.47 6.88
CA ILE A 3 -31.99 -39.14 6.66
C ILE A 3 -31.37 -38.76 8.01
N PRO A 4 -30.04 -38.55 8.11
CA PRO A 4 -29.46 -38.00 9.32
C PRO A 4 -29.90 -36.54 9.45
N THR A 5 -30.74 -36.27 10.43
CA THR A 5 -31.00 -34.92 10.93
C THR A 5 -29.88 -34.55 11.88
N ASP A 6 -28.73 -34.14 11.35
CA ASP A 6 -27.70 -33.52 12.17
C ASP A 6 -28.11 -32.07 12.45
N SER A 7 -28.84 -31.93 13.54
CA SER A 7 -29.17 -30.71 14.24
C SER A 7 -27.91 -30.08 14.86
N ASP A 8 -26.97 -29.64 14.01
CA ASP A 8 -25.73 -28.97 14.42
C ASP A 8 -25.38 -27.80 13.47
N THR A 9 -26.40 -27.20 12.84
CA THR A 9 -26.23 -26.11 11.85
C THR A 9 -26.56 -24.72 12.41
N THR A 10 -26.66 -24.55 13.74
CA THR A 10 -27.23 -23.33 14.33
C THR A 10 -26.29 -22.55 15.26
N ASP A 11 -24.98 -22.79 15.17
CA ASP A 11 -23.94 -21.89 15.71
C ASP A 11 -22.93 -21.44 14.64
N GLN A 12 -23.36 -21.41 13.37
CA GLN A 12 -22.79 -20.52 12.35
C GLN A 12 -23.23 -19.08 12.63
N ASN A 13 -22.98 -18.61 13.86
CA ASN A 13 -23.04 -17.21 14.21
C ASN A 13 -22.09 -16.51 13.24
N MET A 14 -22.67 -15.77 12.28
CA MET A 14 -22.09 -15.32 11.03
C MET A 14 -20.67 -14.79 11.24
N MET A 15 -19.65 -15.63 10.99
CA MET A 15 -18.24 -15.24 11.17
C MET A 15 -17.99 -14.00 10.32
N THR A 16 -17.85 -12.86 10.98
CA THR A 16 -17.75 -11.57 10.30
C THR A 16 -16.30 -11.38 9.87
N TYR A 17 -16.02 -11.75 8.62
CA TYR A 17 -14.72 -11.55 7.99
C TYR A 17 -14.52 -10.10 7.60
N LYS A 18 -13.28 -9.63 7.67
CA LYS A 18 -12.86 -8.33 7.15
C LYS A 18 -11.46 -8.38 6.56
N MET A 19 -11.19 -7.45 5.66
CA MET A 19 -9.83 -7.03 5.36
C MET A 19 -9.51 -5.79 6.20
N LEU A 20 -8.40 -5.82 6.91
CA LEU A 20 -7.89 -4.69 7.69
C LEU A 20 -6.54 -4.26 7.12
N PHE A 21 -6.39 -2.97 6.86
CA PHE A 21 -5.18 -2.38 6.31
C PHE A 21 -4.62 -1.38 7.30
N ILE A 22 -3.42 -1.66 7.82
CA ILE A 22 -2.71 -0.82 8.77
C ILE A 22 -1.65 -0.05 8.00
N VAL A 23 -1.85 1.26 7.87
CA VAL A 23 -0.96 2.16 7.14
C VAL A 23 0.12 2.67 8.08
N ASN A 24 1.38 2.67 7.62
CA ASN A 24 2.48 3.24 8.38
C ASN A 24 2.37 4.77 8.43
N GLY A 25 1.95 5.27 9.58
CA GLY A 25 1.72 6.68 9.85
C GLY A 25 2.98 7.52 10.06
N SER A 26 4.17 6.92 10.12
CA SER A 26 5.43 7.68 10.19
C SER A 26 5.88 8.24 8.83
N LEU A 27 5.40 7.65 7.73
CA LEU A 27 5.89 7.93 6.37
C LEU A 27 5.30 9.19 5.70
N SER A 28 4.55 10.03 6.43
CA SER A 28 3.97 11.30 5.92
C SER A 28 3.43 11.22 4.48
N MET A 29 2.74 10.12 4.16
CA MET A 29 2.21 9.87 2.82
C MET A 29 1.02 10.76 2.52
N SER A 30 0.90 11.25 1.28
CA SER A 30 -0.31 11.91 0.81
C SER A 30 -1.47 10.91 0.70
N SER A 31 -2.72 11.39 0.75
CA SER A 31 -3.91 10.54 0.62
C SER A 31 -3.90 9.67 -0.64
N GLY A 32 -3.45 10.21 -1.78
CA GLY A 32 -3.28 9.45 -3.02
C GLY A 32 -2.23 8.33 -2.92
N LYS A 33 -1.09 8.58 -2.25
CA LYS A 33 -0.08 7.55 -1.99
C LYS A 33 -0.63 6.48 -1.05
N ILE A 34 -1.34 6.87 0.01
CA ILE A 34 -1.99 5.94 0.95
C ILE A 34 -2.98 5.04 0.20
N ALA A 35 -3.87 5.61 -0.61
CA ALA A 35 -4.85 4.87 -1.39
C ALA A 35 -4.19 3.84 -2.32
N ALA A 36 -3.11 4.22 -3.01
CA ALA A 36 -2.35 3.31 -3.86
C ALA A 36 -1.71 2.16 -3.07
N GLN A 37 -1.09 2.45 -1.93
CA GLN A 37 -0.46 1.43 -1.08
C GLN A 37 -1.48 0.45 -0.48
N VAL A 38 -2.64 0.95 -0.03
CA VAL A 38 -3.76 0.12 0.44
C VAL A 38 -4.32 -0.73 -0.69
N ALA A 39 -4.46 -0.19 -1.90
CA ALA A 39 -4.90 -0.97 -3.07
C ALA A 39 -3.91 -2.09 -3.42
N HIS A 40 -2.60 -1.80 -3.39
CA HIS A 40 -1.56 -2.82 -3.57
C HIS A 40 -1.65 -3.92 -2.51
N ALA A 41 -1.81 -3.54 -1.24
CA ALA A 41 -2.01 -4.49 -0.14
C ALA A 41 -3.26 -5.35 -0.35
N ALA A 42 -4.37 -4.75 -0.80
CA ALA A 42 -5.63 -5.46 -1.01
C ALA A 42 -5.52 -6.52 -2.11
N VAL A 43 -4.85 -6.20 -3.22
CA VAL A 43 -4.68 -7.14 -4.34
C VAL A 43 -3.76 -8.30 -3.95
N ASP A 44 -2.60 -8.02 -3.34
CA ASP A 44 -1.68 -9.06 -2.89
C ASP A 44 -2.32 -9.96 -1.81
N LEU A 45 -3.02 -9.34 -0.86
CA LEU A 45 -3.76 -10.06 0.17
C LEU A 45 -4.86 -10.93 -0.45
N TYR A 46 -5.65 -10.40 -1.39
CA TYR A 46 -6.71 -11.16 -2.06
C TYR A 46 -6.17 -12.39 -2.79
N GLN A 47 -5.06 -12.25 -3.52
CA GLN A 47 -4.42 -13.38 -4.19
C GLN A 47 -4.01 -14.47 -3.20
N LYS A 48 -3.38 -14.10 -2.08
CA LYS A 48 -3.01 -15.05 -1.02
C LYS A 48 -4.22 -15.73 -0.39
N ILE A 49 -5.33 -15.02 -0.21
CA ILE A 49 -6.55 -15.61 0.37
C ILE A 49 -7.17 -16.61 -0.60
N LEU A 50 -7.15 -16.36 -1.92
CA LEU A 50 -7.66 -17.32 -2.90
C LEU A 50 -6.93 -18.67 -2.78
N ASP A 51 -5.62 -18.65 -2.55
CA ASP A 51 -4.80 -19.86 -2.43
C ASP A 51 -4.97 -20.56 -1.06
N GLN A 52 -5.22 -19.80 0.02
CA GLN A 52 -5.18 -20.33 1.39
C GLN A 52 -6.57 -20.57 2.00
N ARG A 53 -7.58 -19.76 1.64
CA ARG A 53 -8.84 -19.61 2.38
C ARG A 53 -10.04 -19.28 1.45
N LEU A 54 -10.18 -20.00 0.34
CA LEU A 54 -11.22 -19.76 -0.69
C LEU A 54 -12.66 -19.65 -0.12
N MET A 55 -13.05 -20.51 0.81
CA MET A 55 -14.39 -20.44 1.42
C MET A 55 -14.59 -19.14 2.23
N ALA A 56 -13.58 -18.72 2.98
CA ALA A 56 -13.67 -17.51 3.80
C ALA A 56 -13.79 -16.25 2.93
N VAL A 57 -13.06 -16.17 1.80
CA VAL A 57 -13.21 -15.02 0.88
C VAL A 57 -14.57 -15.00 0.21
N ASN A 58 -15.18 -16.15 -0.07
CA ASN A 58 -16.54 -16.21 -0.61
C ASN A 58 -17.56 -15.67 0.40
N PHE A 59 -17.45 -16.04 1.68
CA PHE A 59 -18.28 -15.47 2.75
C PHE A 59 -18.08 -13.97 2.89
N TRP A 60 -16.83 -13.50 2.90
CA TRP A 60 -16.52 -12.08 2.92
C TRP A 60 -17.11 -11.34 1.70
N ARG A 61 -17.10 -11.96 0.51
CA ARG A 61 -17.65 -11.38 -0.72
C ARG A 61 -19.16 -11.17 -0.67
N ILE A 62 -19.90 -12.17 -0.21
CA ILE A 62 -21.36 -12.06 -0.05
C ILE A 62 -21.76 -11.15 1.12
N SER A 63 -20.87 -10.97 2.10
CA SER A 63 -21.06 -10.09 3.26
C SER A 63 -20.64 -8.63 3.00
N GLY A 64 -20.61 -8.19 1.74
CA GLY A 64 -20.33 -6.80 1.37
C GLY A 64 -18.84 -6.41 1.32
N GLN A 65 -17.92 -7.38 1.40
CA GLN A 65 -16.49 -7.17 1.18
C GLN A 65 -15.87 -6.09 2.09
N ARG A 66 -16.20 -6.11 3.39
CA ARG A 66 -15.75 -5.11 4.38
C ARG A 66 -14.23 -4.91 4.36
N LYS A 67 -13.80 -3.66 4.16
CA LYS A 67 -12.40 -3.20 4.19
C LYS A 67 -12.30 -2.08 5.21
N ILE A 68 -11.33 -2.15 6.11
CA ILE A 68 -11.09 -1.15 7.14
C ILE A 68 -9.66 -0.66 6.99
N VAL A 69 -9.45 0.64 7.04
CA VAL A 69 -8.11 1.25 6.99
C VAL A 69 -7.86 1.96 8.32
N VAL A 70 -6.77 1.60 8.98
CA VAL A 70 -6.33 2.14 10.26
C VAL A 70 -4.89 2.63 10.15
N ARG A 71 -4.49 3.48 11.11
CA ARG A 71 -3.13 4.02 11.20
C ARG A 71 -2.35 3.28 12.29
N GLY A 72 -1.17 2.79 11.93
CA GLY A 72 -0.09 2.47 12.88
C GLY A 72 0.89 3.64 12.97
N ASP A 73 1.59 3.77 14.08
CA ASP A 73 2.54 4.83 14.39
C ASP A 73 3.91 4.60 13.75
N SER A 74 4.35 3.35 13.57
CA SER A 74 5.68 3.04 12.99
C SER A 74 5.76 1.69 12.28
N ALA A 75 6.86 1.47 11.55
CA ALA A 75 7.11 0.18 10.89
C ALA A 75 7.28 -0.97 11.89
N GLU A 76 7.88 -0.68 13.05
CA GLU A 76 8.09 -1.62 14.15
C GLU A 76 6.74 -2.08 14.73
N GLU A 77 5.78 -1.16 14.91
CA GLU A 77 4.44 -1.53 15.35
C GLU A 77 3.72 -2.43 14.34
N LEU A 78 3.84 -2.14 13.04
CA LEU A 78 3.28 -3.01 12.00
C LEU A 78 3.90 -4.42 12.07
N LEU A 79 5.21 -4.52 12.30
CA LEU A 79 5.88 -5.81 12.44
C LEU A 79 5.48 -6.56 13.72
N ASP A 80 5.31 -5.86 14.84
CA ASP A 80 4.80 -6.46 16.08
C ASP A 80 3.38 -7.01 15.89
N ILE A 81 2.49 -6.22 15.27
CA ILE A 81 1.13 -6.68 14.95
C ILE A 81 1.19 -7.91 14.05
N GLU A 82 2.03 -7.90 13.01
CA GLU A 82 2.21 -9.03 12.11
C GLU A 82 2.65 -10.30 12.86
N GLN A 83 3.59 -10.17 13.79
CA GLN A 83 4.05 -11.27 14.63
C GLN A 83 2.94 -11.79 15.54
N ARG A 84 2.18 -10.90 16.20
CA ARG A 84 1.07 -11.28 17.09
C ARG A 84 -0.05 -12.01 16.35
N VAL A 85 -0.43 -11.56 15.15
CA VAL A 85 -1.47 -12.25 14.37
C VAL A 85 -1.00 -13.60 13.81
N SER A 86 0.31 -13.77 13.60
CA SER A 86 0.90 -14.99 13.05
C SER A 86 0.70 -16.23 13.93
N ILE A 87 0.39 -16.04 15.22
CA ILE A 87 0.01 -17.12 16.14
C ILE A 87 -1.25 -17.83 15.62
N ASN A 88 -2.15 -17.10 14.96
CA ASN A 88 -3.34 -17.65 14.34
C ASN A 88 -3.11 -17.94 12.86
N LYS A 89 -2.85 -19.21 12.53
CA LYS A 89 -2.62 -19.70 11.15
C LYS A 89 -3.78 -19.48 10.18
N SER A 90 -4.97 -19.12 10.68
CA SER A 90 -6.13 -18.85 9.82
C SER A 90 -6.24 -17.40 9.35
N VAL A 91 -5.39 -16.51 9.87
CA VAL A 91 -5.26 -15.11 9.41
C VAL A 91 -4.27 -15.06 8.24
N VAL A 92 -4.71 -14.46 7.14
CA VAL A 92 -3.85 -14.23 5.96
C VAL A 92 -3.27 -12.82 6.05
N LYS A 93 -2.02 -12.64 5.63
CA LYS A 93 -1.27 -11.38 5.77
C LYS A 93 -0.50 -10.98 4.51
N SER A 94 -0.34 -9.68 4.33
CA SER A 94 0.43 -9.05 3.26
C SER A 94 1.18 -7.84 3.79
N ILE A 95 2.52 -7.82 3.65
CA ILE A 95 3.34 -6.64 3.95
C ILE A 95 3.71 -5.98 2.62
N ILE A 96 3.39 -4.71 2.48
CA ILE A 96 3.79 -3.89 1.34
C ILE A 96 4.99 -3.04 1.71
N ARG A 97 5.95 -2.99 0.79
CA ARG A 97 7.16 -2.17 0.87
C ARG A 97 7.20 -1.22 -0.32
N ASP A 98 7.65 0.00 -0.11
CA ASP A 98 7.88 0.91 -1.23
C ASP A 98 9.05 0.43 -2.08
N ALA A 99 8.84 0.33 -3.39
CA ALA A 99 9.84 -0.13 -4.35
C ALA A 99 10.89 0.93 -4.71
N GLY A 100 10.96 2.04 -3.95
CA GLY A 100 11.94 3.11 -4.15
C GLY A 100 11.62 4.05 -5.32
N ARG A 101 10.35 4.18 -5.70
CA ARG A 101 9.89 5.15 -6.73
C ARG A 101 9.30 6.43 -6.12
N THR A 102 9.29 6.54 -4.80
CA THR A 102 8.76 7.70 -4.08
C THR A 102 9.83 8.33 -3.17
N GLU A 103 9.51 9.47 -2.58
CA GLU A 103 10.36 10.25 -1.65
C GLU A 103 10.64 9.54 -0.31
N ILE A 104 10.18 8.29 -0.15
CA ILE A 104 10.40 7.46 1.04
C ILE A 104 11.64 6.59 0.81
N ALA A 105 12.41 6.30 1.87
CA ALA A 105 13.56 5.41 1.77
C ALA A 105 13.16 4.05 1.19
N SER A 106 13.88 3.58 0.17
CA SER A 106 13.61 2.30 -0.50
C SER A 106 13.49 1.15 0.50
N GLY A 107 12.49 0.28 0.33
CA GLY A 107 12.26 -0.87 1.21
C GLY A 107 11.48 -0.60 2.50
N SER A 108 11.07 0.66 2.74
CA SER A 108 10.21 1.03 3.87
C SER A 108 8.87 0.29 3.83
N ILE A 109 8.41 -0.19 4.99
CA ILE A 109 7.10 -0.82 5.13
C ILE A 109 6.03 0.26 5.09
N THR A 110 5.15 0.20 4.10
CA THR A 110 4.11 1.21 3.87
C THR A 110 2.75 0.79 4.43
N CYS A 111 2.42 -0.50 4.32
CA CYS A 111 1.12 -1.03 4.72
C CYS A 111 1.20 -2.50 5.11
N LEU A 112 0.44 -2.90 6.12
CA LEU A 112 0.15 -4.29 6.47
C LEU A 112 -1.33 -4.59 6.18
N GLY A 113 -1.60 -5.52 5.29
CA GLY A 113 -2.93 -6.07 5.02
C GLY A 113 -3.16 -7.37 5.79
N LEU A 114 -4.32 -7.49 6.42
CA LEU A 114 -4.74 -8.64 7.21
C LEU A 114 -6.14 -9.10 6.78
N PHE A 115 -6.36 -10.41 6.76
CA PHE A 115 -7.68 -11.00 6.52
C PHE A 115 -7.98 -12.06 7.57
N GLY A 116 -9.10 -11.88 8.25
CA GLY A 116 -9.55 -12.73 9.35
C GLY A 116 -10.93 -12.29 9.84
N THR A 117 -11.43 -12.94 10.89
CA THR A 117 -12.68 -12.53 11.54
C THR A 117 -12.45 -11.37 12.51
N ASP A 118 -13.53 -10.67 12.88
CA ASP A 118 -13.51 -9.63 13.93
C ASP A 118 -12.87 -10.17 15.23
N SER A 119 -13.29 -11.35 15.69
CA SER A 119 -12.75 -12.00 16.89
C SER A 119 -11.24 -12.35 16.81
N GLN A 120 -10.68 -12.48 15.61
CA GLN A 120 -9.26 -12.78 15.42
C GLN A 120 -8.41 -11.50 15.37
N LEU A 121 -8.96 -10.41 14.83
CA LEU A 121 -8.20 -9.19 14.56
C LEU A 121 -8.38 -8.13 15.64
N ASP A 122 -9.57 -7.99 16.22
CA ASP A 122 -9.89 -6.90 17.16
C ASP A 122 -9.10 -6.94 18.46
N PRO A 123 -8.81 -8.10 19.08
CA PRO A 123 -7.97 -8.15 20.28
C PRO A 123 -6.56 -7.58 20.05
N ILE A 124 -6.08 -7.63 18.82
CA ILE A 124 -4.72 -7.21 18.45
C ILE A 124 -4.71 -5.77 17.93
N THR A 125 -5.76 -5.36 17.21
CA THR A 125 -5.78 -4.13 16.39
C THR A 125 -6.86 -3.12 16.80
N GLY A 126 -7.75 -3.45 17.73
CA GLY A 126 -8.88 -2.60 18.11
C GLY A 126 -8.51 -1.27 18.79
N HIS A 127 -7.26 -1.13 19.25
CA HIS A 127 -6.73 0.13 19.78
C HIS A 127 -6.26 1.10 18.69
N LEU A 128 -6.10 0.62 17.45
CA LEU A 128 -5.65 1.44 16.34
C LEU A 128 -6.74 2.41 15.91
N LYS A 129 -6.32 3.61 15.53
CA LYS A 129 -7.25 4.67 15.09
C LYS A 129 -7.59 4.47 13.62
N LEU A 130 -8.85 4.70 13.26
CA LEU A 130 -9.26 4.81 11.87
C LEU A 130 -8.41 5.87 11.16
N MET A 131 -8.07 5.58 9.90
CA MET A 131 -7.32 6.51 9.07
C MET A 131 -8.23 7.69 8.69
N ASN A 132 -8.23 8.73 9.53
CA ASN A 132 -8.89 9.98 9.23
C ASN A 132 -7.86 10.92 8.59
N ASP A 133 -8.13 11.37 7.36
CA ASP A 133 -7.31 12.36 6.67
C ASP A 133 -7.12 13.60 7.56
N CYS A 134 -5.92 13.77 8.11
CA CYS A 134 -5.49 15.09 8.56
C CYS A 134 -5.22 15.88 7.29
N LEU A 135 -6.22 16.66 6.85
CA LEU A 135 -6.11 17.74 5.88
C LEU A 135 -5.14 18.80 6.41
N LYS A 136 -3.85 18.49 6.39
CA LYS A 136 -2.79 19.49 6.31
C LYS A 136 -2.01 19.17 5.04
N CYS A 137 -2.62 19.53 3.91
CA CYS A 137 -1.82 19.92 2.78
C CYS A 137 -0.93 21.08 3.26
N SER A 138 0.29 20.76 3.66
CA SER A 138 1.38 21.72 3.64
C SER A 138 1.35 22.34 2.24
N GLY A 139 1.03 23.63 2.15
CA GLY A 139 0.84 24.30 0.88
C GLY A 139 2.09 24.19 0.01
N THR A 140 2.05 23.33 -0.99
CA THR A 140 2.98 23.37 -2.12
C THR A 140 2.20 23.25 -3.41
N ASN A 141 2.15 24.38 -4.12
CA ASN A 141 1.60 24.57 -5.45
C ASN A 141 2.03 23.43 -6.40
N ILE A 142 1.04 22.65 -6.85
CA ILE A 142 1.16 21.61 -7.89
C ILE A 142 1.64 22.19 -9.25
N GLN A 143 1.78 23.51 -9.39
CA GLN A 143 2.22 24.15 -10.63
C GLN A 143 3.73 24.22 -10.85
N GLN A 144 4.61 23.93 -9.88
CA GLN A 144 6.07 24.09 -10.09
C GLN A 144 6.82 22.84 -10.58
N GLN A 145 6.20 21.66 -10.61
CA GLN A 145 6.90 20.45 -11.07
C GLN A 145 6.80 20.17 -12.58
N LYS A 146 5.93 20.87 -13.32
CA LYS A 146 5.87 20.77 -14.80
C LYS A 146 6.94 21.61 -15.50
N SER A 147 7.56 22.60 -14.86
CA SER A 147 8.55 23.49 -15.47
C SER A 147 10.00 22.99 -15.42
N ARG A 148 10.30 21.96 -14.61
CA ARG A 148 11.65 21.37 -14.55
C ARG A 148 11.91 20.32 -15.63
N LYS A 149 10.87 19.72 -16.20
CA LYS A 149 11.03 18.71 -17.26
C LYS A 149 11.18 19.32 -18.67
N THR A 150 10.90 20.62 -18.84
CA THR A 150 11.05 21.31 -20.13
C THR A 150 12.34 22.13 -20.24
N LYS A 151 12.97 22.50 -19.12
CA LYS A 151 14.26 23.23 -19.14
C LYS A 151 15.47 22.34 -19.42
N GLN A 152 15.39 21.04 -19.13
CA GLN A 152 16.52 20.14 -19.31
C GLN A 152 16.62 19.52 -20.73
N ASP A 153 15.57 19.69 -21.55
CA ASP A 153 15.55 19.23 -22.94
C ASP A 153 15.90 20.35 -23.96
N MET A 154 16.12 21.59 -23.50
CA MET A 154 16.41 22.75 -24.37
C MET A 154 17.88 23.21 -24.39
N GLU A 155 18.77 22.57 -23.62
CA GLU A 155 20.17 23.01 -23.48
C GLU A 155 21.20 22.06 -24.12
N THR A 156 20.76 21.20 -25.04
CA THR A 156 21.64 20.26 -25.79
C THR A 156 21.67 20.52 -27.30
N GLN A 157 21.54 21.78 -27.74
CA GLN A 157 21.86 22.17 -29.12
C GLN A 157 22.49 23.56 -29.15
N LEU A 158 23.79 23.65 -28.88
CA LEU A 158 24.62 24.71 -29.48
C LEU A 158 25.43 24.10 -30.63
N PRO A 159 25.33 24.62 -31.86
CA PRO A 159 26.17 24.18 -32.96
C PRO A 159 27.62 24.63 -32.74
N SER A 160 28.56 23.73 -33.04
CA SER A 160 30.00 24.00 -33.06
C SER A 160 30.33 25.19 -33.98
N PRO A 161 31.23 26.12 -33.59
CA PRO A 161 31.64 27.21 -34.47
C PRO A 161 32.44 26.68 -35.68
N PRO A 162 32.33 27.32 -36.85
CA PRO A 162 33.07 26.90 -38.04
C PRO A 162 34.57 27.21 -37.88
N THR A 163 35.41 26.22 -38.17
CA THR A 163 36.86 26.39 -38.31
C THR A 163 37.15 27.13 -39.61
N ASN A 164 37.50 28.42 -39.51
CA ASN A 164 38.02 29.20 -40.63
C ASN A 164 39.51 28.91 -40.79
N SER A 165 39.86 28.01 -41.71
CA SER A 165 41.18 27.97 -42.32
C SER A 165 41.18 28.96 -43.49
N ASN A 166 41.82 30.11 -43.33
CA ASN A 166 42.26 30.90 -44.48
C ASN A 166 43.71 31.32 -44.30
N ASP A 167 44.40 31.07 -45.39
CA ASP A 167 45.81 31.13 -45.66
C ASP A 167 46.41 32.55 -45.70
N THR A 168 47.72 32.59 -45.53
CA THR A 168 48.70 33.50 -46.16
C THR A 168 48.77 34.99 -45.78
N SER A 169 49.95 35.37 -45.25
CA SER A 169 50.81 36.44 -45.81
C SER A 169 52.22 36.32 -45.19
N ASN A 170 53.23 35.77 -45.87
CA ASN A 170 54.15 36.41 -46.81
C ASN A 170 55.22 37.33 -46.16
N THR A 171 56.49 36.97 -46.44
CA THR A 171 57.69 37.82 -46.61
C THR A 171 58.44 38.40 -45.40
N GLN A 172 59.61 37.83 -45.09
CA GLN A 172 60.94 38.46 -45.24
C GLN A 172 62.00 37.40 -45.48
#